data_AF-A0A2N7W5I6-F1
#
_entry.id   AF-A0A2N7W5I6-F1
#
_cell.length_a   1.000
_cell.length_b   1.000
_cell.length_c   1.000
_cell.angle_alpha   90.00
_cell.angle_beta   90.00
_cell.angle_gamma   90.00
#
_symmetry.space_group_name_H-M   'P 1'
#
loop_
_entity.id
_entity.type
_entity.pdbx_description
1 polymer ?
#
loop_
_entity_poly.entity_id
_entity_poly.type
_entity_poly.pdbx_seq_one_letter_code
_entity_poly.pdbx_strand_id
1 'polypeptide(L)'
;MTGQYALPAAQRRRLAVRAFHLALYVGAAVSWQGACAQDATPATPAPQVAPAQSPQAASPGGTFEEEIIPQRYADNADVNAFIDDMVARYDFDATALHALFAGVSYSATAVKLVTPAATPFPKNWRTYRARFTDPVRINAGVRFWRENRATLQRAYQQFGVPPEIIVGIIGVETMYGRYMGNFRVLDALTTLAFDYPNTPNRADREMTFRKNLEDYLVWTRDAQLDPSTVLGSYTGAIGIPQFLPSSIVKYAVDYEGNKHIDLRASPADAIASVANYLKENGWENGRPVVWHIAQDTGSLGVAQAAADGMPEPHWPLAQLLRAGMMLDQPGIDMTAEAGTPVTVIDLPTPAQPTQYMLGLQNFYVLTRYNRSFFYALAVYELGQRVKARVDEETASAAPTSTQTPIAAPAPMQAVVPNQPTPAAAAPAAPHPAQTLQSPSQPPQPQPQQPPQQPQ
;
A
#
# COMPACT_ATOMS: atom_id res chain seq x y z
N MET A 1 57.45 47.43 22.48
CA MET A 1 56.02 47.35 22.10
C MET A 1 55.59 45.90 22.34
N THR A 2 55.00 45.56 23.49
CA THR A 2 53.55 45.64 23.83
C THR A 2 52.69 44.75 22.92
N GLY A 3 51.96 43.73 23.39
CA GLY A 3 51.87 43.12 24.73
C GLY A 3 50.58 42.30 24.93
N GLN A 4 50.65 41.25 25.77
CA GLN A 4 49.53 40.47 26.41
C GLN A 4 48.59 39.67 25.46
N TYR A 5 48.43 38.33 25.53
CA TYR A 5 48.17 37.35 26.62
C TYR A 5 46.72 37.32 27.17
N ALA A 6 46.01 36.20 26.96
CA ALA A 6 45.58 35.28 28.04
C ALA A 6 44.80 34.02 27.53
N LEU A 7 45.17 32.85 28.05
CA LEU A 7 44.37 31.62 28.16
C LEU A 7 44.68 30.98 29.53
N PRO A 8 43.69 30.41 30.23
CA PRO A 8 43.90 29.17 30.98
C PRO A 8 42.71 28.18 30.80
N ALA A 9 42.92 26.90 30.50
CA ALA A 9 43.54 25.82 31.28
C ALA A 9 42.60 25.14 32.31
N ALA A 10 42.55 23.81 32.29
CA ALA A 10 41.59 22.99 33.04
C ALA A 10 42.26 22.18 34.18
N GLN A 11 41.54 21.88 35.28
CA GLN A 11 41.69 20.61 36.03
C GLN A 11 40.65 20.33 37.15
N ARG A 12 39.93 19.20 36.98
CA ARG A 12 39.64 18.09 37.93
C ARG A 12 39.45 18.32 39.46
N ARG A 13 38.30 17.87 39.99
CA ARG A 13 38.05 16.88 41.10
C ARG A 13 36.54 16.91 41.45
N ARG A 14 35.71 15.86 41.33
CA ARG A 14 35.58 14.53 42.01
C ARG A 14 34.75 14.53 43.32
N LEU A 15 33.87 13.51 43.43
CA LEU A 15 32.99 13.05 44.54
C LEU A 15 31.67 13.86 44.73
N ALA A 16 30.44 13.32 44.79
CA ALA A 16 29.79 12.01 45.05
C ALA A 16 29.07 11.90 46.43
N VAL A 17 28.12 10.93 46.55
CA VAL A 17 27.15 10.65 47.67
C VAL A 17 25.79 11.37 47.43
N ARG A 18 24.68 10.68 47.04
CA ARG A 18 23.80 9.67 47.73
C ARG A 18 22.96 10.27 48.87
N ALA A 19 21.71 9.87 49.16
CA ALA A 19 20.68 9.09 48.46
C ALA A 19 19.33 9.16 49.25
N PHE A 20 18.27 8.53 48.72
CA PHE A 20 17.02 8.11 49.39
C PHE A 20 16.03 9.17 49.94
N HIS A 21 14.75 8.98 49.58
CA HIS A 21 13.73 8.56 50.56
C HIS A 21 12.62 7.73 49.90
N LEU A 22 12.13 6.74 50.66
CA LEU A 22 11.01 5.83 50.36
C LEU A 22 9.87 6.18 51.33
N ALA A 23 8.61 6.09 50.89
CA ALA A 23 7.45 6.14 51.79
C ALA A 23 6.42 5.07 51.41
N LEU A 24 6.09 4.21 52.38
CA LEU A 24 4.97 3.27 52.31
C LEU A 24 3.66 3.97 52.68
N TYR A 25 2.54 3.43 52.18
CA TYR A 25 1.26 3.51 52.88
C TYR A 25 0.65 2.11 53.00
N VAL A 26 0.26 1.76 54.23
CA VAL A 26 -0.53 0.57 54.58
C VAL A 26 -1.95 1.04 54.85
N GLY A 27 -2.94 0.25 54.44
CA GLY A 27 -4.35 0.66 54.44
C GLY A 27 -5.08 0.46 55.77
N ALA A 28 -6.37 0.83 55.77
CA ALA A 28 -7.35 0.49 56.80
C ALA A 28 -8.68 0.10 56.11
N ALA A 29 -9.33 -0.95 56.63
CA ALA A 29 -10.64 -1.40 56.15
C ALA A 29 -11.75 -0.82 57.03
N VAL A 30 -12.89 -0.45 56.42
CA VAL A 30 -14.15 -0.17 57.13
C VAL A 30 -15.28 -0.85 56.37
N SER A 31 -16.04 -1.69 57.07
CA SER A 31 -17.21 -2.40 56.57
C SER A 31 -18.49 -1.61 56.89
N TRP A 32 -19.38 -1.44 55.91
CA TRP A 32 -20.78 -1.08 56.14
C TRP A 32 -21.69 -1.99 55.30
N GLN A 33 -22.74 -2.50 55.95
CA GLN A 33 -23.84 -3.23 55.31
C GLN A 33 -25.07 -2.32 55.25
N GLY A 34 -25.79 -2.33 54.13
CA GLY A 34 -27.02 -1.58 53.90
C GLY A 34 -27.67 -2.07 52.61
N ALA A 35 -28.99 -2.29 52.63
CA ALA A 35 -29.68 -3.12 51.64
C ALA A 35 -30.58 -2.33 50.67
N CYS A 36 -30.93 -3.01 49.57
CA CYS A 36 -32.10 -2.79 48.71
C CYS A 36 -32.26 -1.45 47.96
N ALA A 37 -32.06 -1.51 46.64
CA ALA A 37 -33.08 -1.12 45.66
C ALA A 37 -32.86 -1.87 44.34
N GLN A 38 -33.92 -2.37 43.72
CA GLN A 38 -33.90 -2.86 42.34
C GLN A 38 -34.38 -1.73 41.44
N ASP A 39 -33.56 -1.34 40.46
CA ASP A 39 -34.03 -0.58 39.30
C ASP A 39 -33.53 -1.25 38.02
N ALA A 40 -34.47 -1.74 37.22
CA ALA A 40 -34.18 -2.38 35.95
C ALA A 40 -33.97 -1.30 34.87
N THR A 41 -32.75 -1.14 34.40
CA THR A 41 -32.45 -0.28 33.23
C THR A 41 -32.48 -1.11 31.93
N PRO A 42 -33.04 -0.56 30.84
CA PRO A 42 -33.22 -1.29 29.59
C PRO A 42 -31.88 -1.54 28.87
N ALA A 43 -31.75 -2.75 28.31
CA ALA A 43 -30.58 -3.13 27.52
C ALA A 43 -30.40 -2.20 26.31
N THR A 44 -29.28 -1.48 26.29
CA THR A 44 -28.91 -0.55 25.22
C THR A 44 -27.91 -1.23 24.26
N PRO A 45 -28.01 -1.06 22.92
CA PRO A 45 -27.20 -1.83 21.98
C PRO A 45 -25.69 -1.54 22.08
N ALA A 46 -24.85 -2.57 21.91
CA ALA A 46 -23.41 -2.46 22.00
C ALA A 46 -22.81 -1.58 20.86
N PRO A 47 -22.04 -0.51 21.18
CA PRO A 47 -21.47 0.38 20.17
C PRO A 47 -20.25 -0.22 19.44
N GLN A 48 -20.15 0.09 18.15
CA GLN A 48 -19.17 -0.49 17.22
C GLN A 48 -17.85 0.27 17.13
N VAL A 49 -16.84 -0.39 16.54
CA VAL A 49 -15.41 -0.18 16.87
C VAL A 49 -14.58 -0.04 15.58
N ALA A 50 -14.21 1.20 15.21
CA ALA A 50 -13.64 1.56 13.90
C ALA A 50 -12.08 1.57 13.85
N PRO A 51 -11.41 0.62 13.15
CA PRO A 51 -9.95 0.60 13.02
C PRO A 51 -9.43 1.65 12.03
N ALA A 52 -8.11 1.87 12.03
CA ALA A 52 -7.41 2.75 11.08
C ALA A 52 -7.88 2.52 9.63
N GLN A 53 -8.35 3.59 8.99
CA GLN A 53 -9.05 3.53 7.72
C GLN A 53 -8.08 3.75 6.54
N SER A 54 -7.67 2.66 5.90
CA SER A 54 -7.49 2.67 4.44
C SER A 54 -8.86 2.94 3.77
N PRO A 55 -8.92 3.42 2.51
CA PRO A 55 -10.14 3.96 1.93
C PRO A 55 -11.37 3.06 2.13
N GLN A 56 -12.32 3.55 2.92
CA GLN A 56 -13.64 2.93 2.99
C GLN A 56 -14.21 2.97 1.57
N ALA A 57 -14.50 1.79 0.99
CA ALA A 57 -14.95 1.67 -0.39
C ALA A 57 -16.14 2.62 -0.60
N ALA A 58 -15.91 3.68 -1.37
CA ALA A 58 -16.90 4.72 -1.56
C ALA A 58 -18.14 4.09 -2.21
N SER A 59 -19.31 4.30 -1.61
CA SER A 59 -20.57 4.03 -2.30
C SER A 59 -20.53 4.77 -3.64
N PRO A 60 -20.79 4.11 -4.78
CA PRO A 60 -20.85 4.80 -6.06
C PRO A 60 -21.93 5.89 -5.98
N GLY A 61 -21.54 7.15 -6.16
CA GLY A 61 -22.45 8.30 -6.03
C GLY A 61 -22.52 8.97 -4.65
N GLY A 62 -21.60 8.66 -3.72
CA GLY A 62 -21.45 9.44 -2.48
C GLY A 62 -20.92 10.84 -2.75
N THR A 63 -21.81 11.82 -2.97
CA THR A 63 -21.48 13.24 -2.88
C THR A 63 -21.20 13.58 -1.42
N PHE A 64 -19.93 13.84 -1.09
CA PHE A 64 -19.60 14.45 0.19
C PHE A 64 -20.07 15.91 0.15
N GLU A 65 -20.85 16.33 1.14
CA GLU A 65 -21.11 17.75 1.34
C GLU A 65 -19.79 18.41 1.74
N GLU A 66 -19.26 19.21 0.82
CA GLU A 66 -18.03 19.98 1.02
C GLU A 66 -18.42 21.39 1.46
N GLU A 67 -17.97 21.78 2.65
CA GLU A 67 -18.13 23.15 3.16
C GLU A 67 -17.14 24.07 2.43
N ILE A 68 -17.50 24.46 1.21
CA ILE A 68 -16.73 25.40 0.42
C ILE A 68 -16.78 26.76 1.11
N ILE A 69 -15.71 27.09 1.84
CA ILE A 69 -15.44 28.45 2.35
C ILE A 69 -14.59 29.16 1.28
N PRO A 70 -15.18 30.04 0.44
CA PRO A 70 -14.44 30.66 -0.66
C PRO A 70 -13.34 31.59 -0.14
N GLN A 71 -12.24 31.71 -0.88
CA GLN A 71 -11.14 32.64 -0.60
C GLN A 71 -10.42 32.44 0.75
N ARG A 72 -10.67 31.36 1.51
CA ARG A 72 -10.02 31.07 2.81
C ARG A 72 -8.48 31.17 2.76
N TYR A 73 -7.89 30.84 1.61
CA TYR A 73 -6.46 30.78 1.38
C TYR A 73 -5.90 31.95 0.55
N ALA A 74 -6.73 32.88 0.09
CA ALA A 74 -6.30 33.99 -0.79
C ALA A 74 -5.42 35.01 -0.06
N ASP A 75 -5.83 35.44 1.14
CA ASP A 75 -5.13 36.43 1.98
C ASP A 75 -4.51 35.78 3.24
N ASN A 76 -4.21 34.48 3.19
CA ASN A 76 -3.72 33.74 4.35
C ASN A 76 -2.19 33.88 4.52
N ALA A 77 -1.74 34.39 5.66
CA ALA A 77 -0.32 34.66 5.91
C ALA A 77 0.58 33.41 5.87
N ASP A 78 0.10 32.25 6.32
CA ASP A 78 0.87 31.01 6.27
C ASP A 78 0.96 30.46 4.84
N VAL A 79 -0.10 30.65 4.04
CA VAL A 79 -0.11 30.32 2.60
C VAL A 79 0.83 31.25 1.84
N ASN A 80 0.82 32.55 2.12
CA ASN A 80 1.74 33.51 1.51
C ASN A 80 3.21 33.15 1.81
N ALA A 81 3.53 32.80 3.07
CA ALA A 81 4.87 32.34 3.43
C ALA A 81 5.27 31.02 2.73
N PHE A 82 4.30 30.13 2.45
CA PHE A 82 4.52 28.94 1.64
C PHE A 82 4.73 29.28 0.15
N ILE A 83 4.00 30.24 -0.41
CA ILE A 83 4.19 30.74 -1.77
C ILE A 83 5.59 31.36 -1.92
N ASP A 84 6.01 32.22 -0.99
CA ASP A 84 7.35 32.83 -0.99
C ASP A 84 8.47 31.77 -0.99
N ASP A 85 8.31 30.71 -0.21
CA ASP A 85 9.25 29.59 -0.16
C ASP A 85 9.24 28.74 -1.45
N MET A 86 8.07 28.51 -2.06
CA MET A 86 7.96 27.86 -3.37
C MET A 86 8.60 28.69 -4.49
N VAL A 87 8.45 30.01 -4.46
CA VAL A 87 9.14 30.94 -5.38
C VAL A 87 10.65 30.85 -5.16
N ALA A 88 11.11 30.99 -3.92
CA ALA A 88 12.54 31.04 -3.58
C ALA A 88 13.30 29.72 -3.81
N ARG A 89 12.66 28.56 -3.59
CA ARG A 89 13.30 27.24 -3.75
C ARG A 89 13.11 26.60 -5.12
N TYR A 90 12.01 26.92 -5.82
CA TYR A 90 11.61 26.19 -7.03
C TYR A 90 11.30 27.08 -8.25
N ASP A 91 11.45 28.40 -8.17
CA ASP A 91 11.23 29.35 -9.27
C ASP A 91 9.80 29.27 -9.84
N PHE A 92 8.80 29.17 -8.95
CA PHE A 92 7.39 29.32 -9.32
C PHE A 92 7.03 30.80 -9.53
N ASP A 93 6.10 31.07 -10.43
CA ASP A 93 5.50 32.41 -10.55
C ASP A 93 4.55 32.67 -9.37
N ALA A 94 4.86 33.70 -8.59
CA ALA A 94 4.08 34.08 -7.41
C ALA A 94 2.62 34.43 -7.76
N THR A 95 2.39 35.13 -8.89
CA THR A 95 1.06 35.57 -9.31
C THR A 95 0.16 34.37 -9.63
N ALA A 96 0.70 33.38 -10.35
CA ALA A 96 0.03 32.13 -10.67
C ALA A 96 -0.27 31.32 -9.40
N LEU A 97 0.65 31.26 -8.43
CA LEU A 97 0.40 30.59 -7.16
C LEU A 97 -0.68 31.30 -6.32
N HIS A 98 -0.66 32.63 -6.19
CA HIS A 98 -1.75 33.35 -5.51
C HIS A 98 -3.10 33.11 -6.19
N ALA A 99 -3.15 33.15 -7.53
CA ALA A 99 -4.37 32.86 -8.28
C ALA A 99 -4.85 31.41 -8.08
N LEU A 100 -3.93 30.45 -8.00
CA LEU A 100 -4.23 29.05 -7.72
C LEU A 100 -4.81 28.87 -6.31
N PHE A 101 -4.16 29.42 -5.28
CA PHE A 101 -4.60 29.32 -3.89
C PHE A 101 -5.90 30.08 -3.60
N ALA A 102 -6.18 31.18 -4.31
CA ALA A 102 -7.49 31.84 -4.31
C ALA A 102 -8.62 30.94 -4.85
N GLY A 103 -8.31 29.93 -5.67
CA GLY A 103 -9.24 28.91 -6.18
C GLY A 103 -9.35 27.64 -5.34
N VAL A 104 -8.71 27.57 -4.17
CA VAL A 104 -8.73 26.39 -3.29
C VAL A 104 -9.93 26.43 -2.34
N SER A 105 -10.59 25.29 -2.21
CA SER A 105 -11.70 25.08 -1.27
C SER A 105 -11.17 24.44 0.01
N TYR A 106 -11.65 24.93 1.16
CA TYR A 106 -11.50 24.22 2.43
C TYR A 106 -12.32 22.93 2.42
N SER A 107 -11.71 21.81 2.81
CA SER A 107 -12.40 20.51 2.86
C SER A 107 -12.68 20.08 4.30
N ALA A 108 -13.81 20.53 4.85
CA ALA A 108 -14.30 20.09 6.16
C ALA A 108 -14.40 18.56 6.28
N THR A 109 -14.72 17.88 5.18
CA THR A 109 -14.75 16.41 5.11
C THR A 109 -13.35 15.80 5.26
N ALA A 110 -12.31 16.38 4.66
CA ALA A 110 -10.93 15.92 4.86
C ALA A 110 -10.51 16.05 6.33
N VAL A 111 -10.77 17.22 6.96
CA VAL A 111 -10.51 17.47 8.40
C VAL A 111 -11.23 16.44 9.27
N LYS A 112 -12.51 16.19 9.00
CA LYS A 112 -13.32 15.18 9.72
C LYS A 112 -12.74 13.76 9.60
N LEU A 113 -12.26 13.37 8.41
CA LEU A 113 -11.73 12.03 8.15
C LEU A 113 -10.31 11.80 8.70
N VAL A 114 -9.49 12.85 8.88
CA VAL A 114 -8.19 12.74 9.58
C VAL A 114 -8.31 12.88 11.10
N THR A 115 -9.43 13.42 11.61
CA THR A 115 -9.64 13.60 13.05
C THR A 115 -9.79 12.25 13.75
N PRO A 116 -8.92 11.88 14.71
CA PRO A 116 -9.05 10.61 15.43
C PRO A 116 -10.36 10.54 16.23
N ALA A 117 -10.95 9.34 16.30
CA ALA A 117 -12.10 9.11 17.17
C ALA A 117 -11.75 9.34 18.64
N ALA A 118 -12.63 10.02 19.39
CA ALA A 118 -12.43 10.38 20.79
C ALA A 118 -12.22 9.16 21.71
N THR A 119 -12.83 8.02 21.37
CA THR A 119 -12.60 6.74 22.05
C THR A 119 -11.89 5.80 21.06
N PRO A 120 -10.66 5.34 21.36
CA PRO A 120 -9.90 4.52 20.43
C PRO A 120 -10.52 3.18 20.10
N PHE A 121 -10.13 2.74 18.91
CA PHE A 121 -10.37 1.47 18.26
C PHE A 121 -9.75 0.19 18.90
N PRO A 122 -10.42 -0.63 19.76
CA PRO A 122 -10.01 -2.01 20.00
C PRO A 122 -9.70 -2.77 18.70
N LYS A 123 -8.44 -3.13 18.54
CA LYS A 123 -7.93 -3.83 17.36
C LYS A 123 -8.66 -5.17 17.16
N ASN A 124 -9.13 -5.43 15.95
CA ASN A 124 -9.78 -6.70 15.58
C ASN A 124 -9.26 -7.21 14.22
N TRP A 125 -8.30 -8.12 14.27
CA TRP A 125 -7.65 -8.69 13.09
C TRP A 125 -8.65 -9.40 12.17
N ARG A 126 -9.51 -10.28 12.72
CA ARG A 126 -10.48 -11.05 11.91
C ARG A 126 -11.43 -10.14 11.12
N THR A 127 -11.94 -9.07 11.73
CA THR A 127 -12.82 -8.10 11.08
C THR A 127 -12.08 -7.22 10.08
N TYR A 128 -10.80 -6.87 10.32
CA TYR A 128 -10.00 -6.11 9.36
C TYR A 128 -9.69 -6.95 8.11
N ARG A 129 -9.12 -8.15 8.32
CA ARG A 129 -8.77 -9.14 7.28
C ARG A 129 -9.94 -9.43 6.34
N ALA A 130 -11.13 -9.69 6.89
CA ALA A 130 -12.32 -10.04 6.11
C ALA A 130 -12.73 -8.99 5.06
N ARG A 131 -12.31 -7.72 5.19
CA ARG A 131 -12.58 -6.63 4.22
C ARG A 131 -11.74 -6.70 2.94
N PHE A 132 -10.65 -7.46 2.98
CA PHE A 132 -9.66 -7.58 1.92
C PHE A 132 -9.59 -9.00 1.34
N THR A 133 -10.01 -10.01 2.11
CA THR A 133 -9.94 -11.42 1.71
C THR A 133 -11.28 -11.96 1.21
N ASP A 134 -12.14 -11.09 0.69
CA ASP A 134 -13.46 -11.44 0.16
C ASP A 134 -13.37 -11.97 -1.30
N PRO A 135 -14.32 -12.82 -1.75
CA PRO A 135 -14.28 -13.38 -3.09
C PRO A 135 -14.36 -12.34 -4.22
N VAL A 136 -15.00 -11.19 -4.01
CA VAL A 136 -15.14 -10.15 -5.05
C VAL A 136 -13.80 -9.47 -5.30
N ARG A 137 -13.06 -9.14 -4.23
CA ARG A 137 -11.70 -8.58 -4.34
C ARG A 137 -10.71 -9.60 -4.89
N ILE A 138 -10.76 -10.87 -4.43
CA ILE A 138 -9.88 -11.93 -4.97
C ILE A 138 -10.12 -12.12 -6.47
N ASN A 139 -11.38 -12.25 -6.92
CA ASN A 139 -11.70 -12.40 -8.34
C ASN A 139 -11.37 -11.16 -9.19
N ALA A 140 -11.38 -9.96 -8.59
CA ALA A 140 -10.88 -8.76 -9.24
C ALA A 140 -9.35 -8.78 -9.39
N GLY A 141 -8.63 -9.29 -8.39
CA GLY A 141 -7.18 -9.46 -8.43
C GLY A 141 -6.71 -10.48 -9.46
N VAL A 142 -7.40 -11.62 -9.59
CA VAL A 142 -7.12 -12.62 -10.63
C VAL A 142 -7.25 -12.02 -12.03
N ARG A 143 -8.31 -11.22 -12.25
CA ARG A 143 -8.52 -10.50 -13.51
C ARG A 143 -7.42 -9.46 -13.77
N PHE A 144 -7.13 -8.61 -12.81
CA PHE A 144 -6.06 -7.60 -12.91
C PHE A 144 -4.69 -8.23 -13.19
N TRP A 145 -4.37 -9.35 -12.52
CA TRP A 145 -3.16 -10.13 -12.76
C TRP A 145 -3.10 -10.63 -14.19
N ARG A 146 -4.18 -11.26 -14.68
CA ARG A 146 -4.26 -11.80 -16.05
C ARG A 146 -4.07 -10.70 -17.09
N GLU A 147 -4.75 -9.58 -16.94
CA GLU A 147 -4.69 -8.43 -17.84
C GLU A 147 -3.30 -7.78 -17.86
N ASN A 148 -2.57 -7.81 -16.73
CA ASN A 148 -1.26 -7.18 -16.59
C ASN A 148 -0.10 -8.18 -16.48
N ARG A 149 -0.29 -9.44 -16.88
CA ARG A 149 0.68 -10.54 -16.62
C ARG A 149 2.08 -10.24 -17.15
N ALA A 150 2.19 -9.68 -18.35
CA ALA A 150 3.47 -9.31 -18.95
C ALA A 150 4.16 -8.18 -18.17
N THR A 151 3.41 -7.14 -17.80
CA THR A 151 3.87 -6.00 -17.00
C THR A 151 4.37 -6.44 -15.62
N LEU A 152 3.58 -7.27 -14.91
CA LEU A 152 3.95 -7.83 -13.61
C LEU A 152 5.23 -8.67 -13.69
N GLN A 153 5.35 -9.50 -14.72
CA GLN A 153 6.55 -10.31 -14.95
C GLN A 153 7.79 -9.46 -15.25
N ARG A 154 7.65 -8.39 -16.03
CA ARG A 154 8.72 -7.43 -16.34
C ARG A 154 9.15 -6.66 -15.09
N ALA A 155 8.18 -6.22 -14.27
CA ALA A 155 8.44 -5.55 -12.99
C ALA A 155 9.16 -6.49 -12.01
N TYR A 156 8.76 -7.76 -11.90
CA TYR A 156 9.46 -8.74 -11.08
C TYR A 156 10.92 -8.93 -11.53
N GLN A 157 11.18 -9.03 -12.85
CA GLN A 157 12.54 -9.16 -13.39
C GLN A 157 13.43 -7.95 -13.11
N GLN A 158 12.87 -6.74 -13.09
CA GLN A 158 13.60 -5.48 -12.92
C GLN A 158 13.78 -5.06 -11.46
N PHE A 159 12.79 -5.34 -10.61
CA PHE A 159 12.72 -4.86 -9.23
C PHE A 159 12.86 -5.96 -8.17
N GLY A 160 12.72 -7.24 -8.54
CA GLY A 160 12.81 -8.37 -7.60
C GLY A 160 11.58 -8.54 -6.69
N VAL A 161 10.51 -7.79 -6.94
CA VAL A 161 9.25 -7.83 -6.17
C VAL A 161 8.27 -8.81 -6.83
N PRO A 162 7.81 -9.87 -6.14
CA PRO A 162 6.88 -10.84 -6.72
C PRO A 162 5.54 -10.20 -7.14
N PRO A 163 4.94 -10.62 -8.26
CA PRO A 163 3.65 -10.10 -8.73
C PRO A 163 2.54 -10.09 -7.68
N GLU A 164 2.46 -11.12 -6.85
CA GLU A 164 1.49 -11.25 -5.75
C GLU A 164 1.55 -10.13 -4.73
N ILE A 165 2.74 -9.56 -4.48
CA ILE A 165 2.92 -8.46 -3.55
C ILE A 165 2.37 -7.16 -4.15
N ILE A 166 2.69 -6.90 -5.42
CA ILE A 166 2.22 -5.73 -6.18
C ILE A 166 0.67 -5.78 -6.29
N VAL A 167 0.13 -6.93 -6.67
CA VAL A 167 -1.32 -7.17 -6.79
C VAL A 167 -2.01 -7.15 -5.41
N GLY A 168 -1.32 -7.55 -4.33
CA GLY A 168 -1.78 -7.40 -2.96
C GLY A 168 -1.97 -5.94 -2.55
N ILE A 169 -0.96 -5.09 -2.80
CA ILE A 169 -1.00 -3.65 -2.50
C ILE A 169 -2.10 -2.96 -3.29
N ILE A 170 -2.06 -3.05 -4.62
CA ILE A 170 -3.06 -2.42 -5.50
C ILE A 170 -4.49 -2.91 -5.19
N GLY A 171 -4.60 -4.19 -4.79
CA GLY A 171 -5.85 -4.78 -4.34
C GLY A 171 -6.38 -4.19 -3.04
N VAL A 172 -5.52 -3.98 -2.04
CA VAL A 172 -5.88 -3.35 -0.76
C VAL A 172 -6.21 -1.86 -0.94
N GLU A 173 -5.36 -1.10 -1.61
CA GLU A 173 -5.45 0.37 -1.73
C GLU A 173 -6.70 0.83 -2.48
N THR A 174 -6.91 0.34 -3.71
CA THR A 174 -7.93 0.90 -4.62
C THR A 174 -8.91 -0.12 -5.16
N MET A 175 -8.80 -1.40 -4.77
CA MET A 175 -9.48 -2.51 -5.44
C MET A 175 -9.22 -2.46 -6.95
N TYR A 176 -7.94 -2.38 -7.34
CA TYR A 176 -7.49 -2.39 -8.74
C TYR A 176 -8.01 -1.19 -9.55
N GLY A 177 -7.87 0.01 -8.98
CA GLY A 177 -8.26 1.28 -9.60
C GLY A 177 -9.74 1.66 -9.44
N ARG A 178 -10.58 0.81 -8.83
CA ARG A 178 -12.02 1.09 -8.66
C ARG A 178 -12.30 2.25 -7.69
N TYR A 179 -11.48 2.41 -6.66
CA TYR A 179 -11.66 3.38 -5.58
C TYR A 179 -10.39 4.21 -5.36
N MET A 180 -10.14 5.19 -6.24
CA MET A 180 -8.95 6.06 -6.19
C MET A 180 -9.17 7.40 -5.45
N GLY A 181 -10.37 7.61 -4.91
CA GLY A 181 -10.79 8.89 -4.33
C GLY A 181 -11.23 9.95 -5.36
N ASN A 182 -11.98 10.93 -4.87
CA ASN A 182 -12.66 11.99 -5.64
C ASN A 182 -12.45 13.40 -5.07
N PHE A 183 -11.55 13.58 -4.09
CA PHE A 183 -11.17 14.91 -3.59
C PHE A 183 -10.22 15.56 -4.59
N ARG A 184 -10.32 16.88 -4.82
CA ARG A 184 -9.22 17.62 -5.47
C ARG A 184 -8.01 17.55 -4.54
N VAL A 185 -6.88 17.05 -5.04
CA VAL A 185 -5.70 16.82 -4.20
C VAL A 185 -5.16 18.12 -3.62
N LEU A 186 -5.24 19.20 -4.42
CA LEU A 186 -4.91 20.55 -3.98
C LEU A 186 -5.73 21.01 -2.76
N ASP A 187 -7.05 20.78 -2.75
CA ASP A 187 -7.92 21.15 -1.63
C ASP A 187 -7.60 20.34 -0.38
N ALA A 188 -7.47 19.02 -0.53
CA ALA A 188 -7.16 18.13 0.59
C ALA A 188 -5.79 18.44 1.21
N LEU A 189 -4.75 18.62 0.38
CA LEU A 189 -3.40 18.91 0.88
C LEU A 189 -3.30 20.32 1.48
N THR A 190 -3.90 21.34 0.86
CA THR A 190 -3.93 22.69 1.44
C THR A 190 -4.67 22.71 2.76
N THR A 191 -5.88 22.12 2.80
CA THR A 191 -6.66 22.01 4.04
C THR A 191 -5.85 21.34 5.16
N LEU A 192 -5.15 20.25 4.87
CA LEU A 192 -4.39 19.51 5.88
C LEU A 192 -2.99 20.09 6.18
N ALA A 193 -2.50 21.03 5.37
CA ALA A 193 -1.26 21.78 5.58
C ALA A 193 -1.44 23.01 6.48
N PHE A 194 -2.60 23.67 6.40
CA PHE A 194 -2.87 24.95 7.07
C PHE A 194 -4.01 24.88 8.13
N ASP A 195 -4.93 23.92 8.01
CA ASP A 195 -6.10 23.76 8.89
C ASP A 195 -6.22 22.34 9.47
N TYR A 196 -5.10 21.70 9.81
CA TYR A 196 -5.13 20.35 10.41
C TYR A 196 -5.84 20.37 11.78
N PRO A 197 -6.67 19.36 12.11
CA PRO A 197 -7.42 19.37 13.38
C PRO A 197 -6.49 19.42 14.60
N ASN A 198 -7.01 19.99 15.69
CA ASN A 198 -6.26 20.15 16.93
C ASN A 198 -6.01 18.78 17.61
N THR A 199 -4.86 18.19 17.29
CA THR A 199 -4.41 16.88 17.78
C THR A 199 -2.99 16.98 18.35
N PRO A 200 -2.57 16.08 19.28
CA PRO A 200 -1.24 16.15 19.90
C PRO A 200 -0.06 16.13 18.93
N ASN A 201 -0.23 15.57 17.72
CA ASN A 201 0.77 15.51 16.65
C ASN A 201 0.51 16.52 15.51
N ARG A 202 -0.31 17.56 15.73
CA ARG A 202 -0.74 18.51 14.69
C ARG A 202 0.45 19.09 13.89
N ALA A 203 1.48 19.59 14.57
CA ALA A 203 2.63 20.22 13.91
C ALA A 203 3.37 19.28 12.94
N ASP A 204 3.64 18.03 13.36
CA ASP A 204 4.27 17.01 12.51
C ASP A 204 3.41 16.68 11.29
N ARG A 205 2.07 16.67 11.47
CA ARG A 205 1.10 16.41 10.40
C ARG A 205 1.05 17.57 9.42
N GLU A 206 0.93 18.81 9.87
CA GLU A 206 0.97 20.00 9.01
C GLU A 206 2.27 20.08 8.22
N MET A 207 3.43 19.83 8.85
CA MET A 207 4.71 19.73 8.15
C MET A 207 4.71 18.62 7.08
N THR A 208 4.15 17.45 7.40
CA THR A 208 4.01 16.34 6.43
C THR A 208 3.12 16.73 5.24
N PHE A 209 2.00 17.42 5.47
CA PHE A 209 1.09 17.84 4.40
C PHE A 209 1.66 19.01 3.59
N ARG A 210 2.37 19.97 4.20
CA ARG A 210 3.12 21.02 3.50
C ARG A 210 4.16 20.43 2.55
N LYS A 211 4.95 19.44 2.99
CA LYS A 211 5.92 18.76 2.13
C LYS A 211 5.25 18.05 0.94
N ASN A 212 4.08 17.45 1.16
CA ASN A 212 3.33 16.80 0.07
C ASN A 212 2.63 17.81 -0.86
N LEU A 213 2.22 18.98 -0.37
CA LEU A 213 1.70 20.08 -1.19
C LEU A 213 2.81 20.66 -2.08
N GLU A 214 4.00 20.85 -1.53
CA GLU A 214 5.22 21.20 -2.27
C GLU A 214 5.53 20.17 -3.38
N ASP A 215 5.66 18.88 -3.02
CA ASP A 215 5.94 17.81 -3.99
C ASP A 215 4.83 17.69 -5.05
N TYR A 216 3.57 17.97 -4.69
CA TYR A 216 2.44 17.99 -5.61
C TYR A 216 2.54 19.12 -6.63
N LEU A 217 2.85 20.34 -6.20
CA LEU A 217 3.01 21.49 -7.10
C LEU A 217 4.22 21.30 -8.03
N VAL A 218 5.35 20.81 -7.50
CA VAL A 218 6.53 20.47 -8.32
C VAL A 218 6.18 19.38 -9.34
N TRP A 219 5.60 18.26 -8.91
CA TRP A 219 5.25 17.16 -9.81
C TRP A 219 4.25 17.57 -10.89
N THR A 220 3.17 18.28 -10.53
CA THR A 220 2.16 18.73 -11.51
C THR A 220 2.73 19.70 -12.53
N ARG A 221 3.57 20.67 -12.11
CA ARG A 221 4.29 21.55 -13.04
C ARG A 221 5.18 20.77 -13.99
N ASP A 222 6.03 19.88 -13.45
CA ASP A 222 7.02 19.14 -14.24
C ASP A 222 6.36 18.12 -15.18
N ALA A 223 5.20 17.57 -14.79
CA ALA A 223 4.35 16.69 -15.61
C ALA A 223 3.36 17.45 -16.53
N GLN A 224 3.36 18.79 -16.50
CA GLN A 224 2.46 19.67 -17.27
C GLN A 224 0.95 19.41 -17.02
N LEU A 225 0.61 19.04 -15.79
CA LEU A 225 -0.76 18.81 -15.32
C LEU A 225 -1.33 20.08 -14.66
N ASP A 226 -2.64 20.31 -14.84
CA ASP A 226 -3.35 21.34 -14.08
C ASP A 226 -3.55 20.87 -12.61
N PRO A 227 -2.91 21.53 -11.62
CA PRO A 227 -3.01 21.13 -10.21
C PRO A 227 -4.41 21.30 -9.61
N SER A 228 -5.34 21.97 -10.27
CA SER A 228 -6.75 22.03 -9.86
C SER A 228 -7.56 20.79 -10.26
N THR A 229 -7.03 19.91 -11.12
CA THR A 229 -7.78 18.80 -11.72
C THR A 229 -7.45 17.41 -11.16
N VAL A 230 -6.31 17.23 -10.49
CA VAL A 230 -5.90 15.90 -10.01
C VAL A 230 -6.78 15.48 -8.84
N LEU A 231 -7.38 14.29 -8.97
CA LEU A 231 -8.21 13.68 -7.94
C LEU A 231 -7.44 12.62 -7.13
N GLY A 232 -7.80 12.49 -5.86
CA GLY A 232 -7.21 11.52 -4.94
C GLY A 232 -8.05 11.31 -3.67
N SER A 233 -7.43 10.71 -2.66
CA SER A 233 -8.02 10.52 -1.33
C SER A 233 -8.17 11.84 -0.57
N TYR A 234 -8.90 11.80 0.54
CA TYR A 234 -8.99 12.87 1.53
C TYR A 234 -7.65 13.25 2.19
N THR A 235 -6.57 12.48 1.97
CA THR A 235 -5.20 12.79 2.42
C THR A 235 -4.26 13.16 1.26
N GLY A 236 -4.80 13.34 0.05
CA GLY A 236 -4.03 13.65 -1.16
C GLY A 236 -3.27 12.47 -1.78
N ALA A 237 -3.66 11.23 -1.46
CA ALA A 237 -3.07 10.03 -2.07
C ALA A 237 -3.68 9.79 -3.46
N ILE A 238 -2.83 9.55 -4.47
CA ILE A 238 -3.21 9.59 -5.89
C ILE A 238 -3.19 8.20 -6.51
N GLY A 239 -4.22 7.95 -7.34
CA GLY A 239 -4.24 6.88 -8.32
C GLY A 239 -4.34 5.46 -7.76
N ILE A 240 -4.12 4.50 -8.66
CA ILE A 240 -4.12 3.05 -8.44
C ILE A 240 -3.24 2.63 -7.23
N PRO A 241 -2.04 3.20 -7.00
CA PRO A 241 -1.19 2.82 -5.88
C PRO A 241 -1.45 3.65 -4.59
N GLN A 242 -2.32 4.68 -4.62
CA GLN A 242 -2.48 5.63 -3.51
C GLN A 242 -1.15 6.24 -3.03
N PHE A 243 -0.31 6.66 -3.98
CA PHE A 243 0.93 7.38 -3.63
C PHE A 243 0.60 8.80 -3.16
N LEU A 244 1.13 9.17 -1.99
CA LEU A 244 1.27 10.58 -1.65
C LEU A 244 2.28 11.25 -2.61
N PRO A 245 2.17 12.56 -2.91
CA PRO A 245 3.03 13.26 -3.87
C PRO A 245 4.53 13.07 -3.63
N SER A 246 4.99 13.09 -2.38
CA SER A 246 6.39 12.78 -2.00
C SER A 246 6.85 11.38 -2.44
N SER A 247 5.96 10.40 -2.49
CA SER A 247 6.22 9.07 -3.04
C SER A 247 6.17 9.05 -4.57
N ILE A 248 5.39 9.92 -5.22
CA ILE A 248 5.39 10.07 -6.68
C ILE A 248 6.75 10.59 -7.14
N VAL A 249 7.17 11.74 -6.61
CA VAL A 249 8.45 12.40 -6.94
C VAL A 249 9.65 11.46 -6.73
N LYS A 250 9.61 10.61 -5.70
CA LYS A 250 10.74 9.74 -5.35
C LYS A 250 10.72 8.36 -6.02
N TYR A 251 9.55 7.74 -6.23
CA TYR A 251 9.47 6.32 -6.58
C TYR A 251 8.64 6.00 -7.83
N ALA A 252 7.90 6.96 -8.39
CA ALA A 252 7.09 6.66 -9.56
C ALA A 252 7.93 6.47 -10.83
N VAL A 253 7.47 5.62 -11.73
CA VAL A 253 8.20 5.18 -12.92
C VAL A 253 7.28 5.21 -14.14
N ASP A 254 7.70 5.89 -15.21
CA ASP A 254 7.13 5.72 -16.56
C ASP A 254 7.46 4.30 -17.03
N TYR A 255 6.44 3.48 -17.18
CA TYR A 255 6.56 2.08 -17.58
C TYR A 255 5.95 1.76 -18.94
N GLU A 256 5.34 2.75 -19.58
CA GLU A 256 4.92 2.68 -20.97
C GLU A 256 6.02 3.18 -21.92
N GLY A 257 6.98 3.94 -21.42
CA GLY A 257 8.04 4.60 -22.19
C GLY A 257 7.55 5.85 -22.92
N ASN A 258 6.45 6.45 -22.45
CA ASN A 258 5.77 7.57 -23.11
C ASN A 258 6.25 8.95 -22.60
N LYS A 259 7.18 8.97 -21.62
CA LYS A 259 7.73 10.12 -20.89
C LYS A 259 6.79 10.81 -19.89
N HIS A 260 5.63 10.23 -19.64
CA HIS A 260 4.67 10.68 -18.64
C HIS A 260 4.45 9.57 -17.61
N ILE A 261 3.96 9.93 -16.43
CA ILE A 261 3.66 9.00 -15.34
C ILE A 261 2.18 9.17 -15.00
N ASP A 262 1.33 8.25 -15.43
CA ASP A 262 -0.10 8.26 -15.13
C ASP A 262 -0.48 7.14 -14.15
N LEU A 263 -0.30 7.42 -12.87
CA LEU A 263 -0.70 6.51 -11.78
C LEU A 263 -2.23 6.32 -11.65
N ARG A 264 -3.06 7.06 -12.40
CA ARG A 264 -4.52 6.96 -12.37
C ARG A 264 -5.06 6.08 -13.50
N ALA A 265 -4.54 6.23 -14.72
CA ALA A 265 -5.02 5.53 -15.91
C ALA A 265 -4.09 4.42 -16.42
N SER A 266 -2.79 4.41 -16.08
CA SER A 266 -1.87 3.33 -16.45
C SER A 266 -1.67 2.33 -15.30
N PRO A 267 -2.18 1.09 -15.43
CA PRO A 267 -1.75 -0.02 -14.59
C PRO A 267 -0.25 -0.30 -14.70
N ALA A 268 0.39 0.02 -15.84
CA ALA A 268 1.81 -0.26 -16.05
C ALA A 268 2.69 0.60 -15.15
N ASP A 269 2.45 1.92 -15.15
CA ASP A 269 3.14 2.87 -14.28
C ASP A 269 2.87 2.53 -12.81
N ALA A 270 1.61 2.24 -12.45
CA ALA A 270 1.25 1.84 -11.09
C ALA A 270 1.99 0.57 -10.62
N ILE A 271 2.06 -0.47 -11.45
CA ILE A 271 2.75 -1.73 -11.14
C ILE A 271 4.25 -1.49 -10.92
N ALA A 272 4.91 -0.76 -11.81
CA ALA A 272 6.34 -0.48 -11.68
C ALA A 272 6.66 0.47 -10.53
N SER A 273 5.82 1.48 -10.29
CA SER A 273 5.98 2.42 -9.20
C SER A 273 5.88 1.72 -7.84
N VAL A 274 4.92 0.80 -7.66
CA VAL A 274 4.82 -0.04 -6.45
C VAL A 274 6.05 -0.94 -6.30
N ALA A 275 6.49 -1.59 -7.37
CA ALA A 275 7.67 -2.46 -7.34
C ALA A 275 8.96 -1.67 -7.01
N ASN A 276 9.12 -0.48 -7.59
CA ASN A 276 10.23 0.42 -7.33
C ASN A 276 10.22 0.94 -5.89
N TYR A 277 9.06 1.38 -5.37
CA TYR A 277 8.90 1.78 -3.97
C TYR A 277 9.37 0.69 -3.01
N LEU A 278 8.95 -0.56 -3.21
CA LEU A 278 9.31 -1.66 -2.32
C LEU A 278 10.82 -1.97 -2.40
N LYS A 279 11.39 -2.00 -3.60
CA LYS A 279 12.84 -2.16 -3.82
C LYS A 279 13.65 -1.07 -3.10
N GLU A 280 13.31 0.19 -3.32
CA GLU A 280 14.01 1.35 -2.74
C GLU A 280 13.78 1.51 -1.22
N ASN A 281 12.80 0.80 -0.65
CA ASN A 281 12.62 0.67 0.80
C ASN A 281 13.27 -0.61 1.39
N GLY A 282 14.01 -1.38 0.58
CA GLY A 282 14.80 -2.53 1.04
C GLY A 282 14.10 -3.88 0.93
N TRP A 283 13.30 -4.11 -0.11
CA TRP A 283 12.74 -5.42 -0.43
C TRP A 283 13.83 -6.43 -0.83
N GLU A 284 13.86 -7.58 -0.16
CA GLU A 284 14.80 -8.67 -0.39
C GLU A 284 14.18 -9.74 -1.30
N ASN A 285 14.60 -9.82 -2.56
CA ASN A 285 14.11 -10.83 -3.49
C ASN A 285 14.39 -12.26 -2.97
N GLY A 286 13.39 -13.15 -3.06
CA GLY A 286 13.48 -14.55 -2.61
C GLY A 286 13.39 -14.76 -1.09
N ARG A 287 13.34 -13.69 -0.28
CA ARG A 287 13.19 -13.80 1.19
C ARG A 287 11.70 -13.81 1.59
N PRO A 288 11.31 -14.62 2.60
CA PRO A 288 9.91 -14.70 3.01
C PRO A 288 9.46 -13.41 3.69
N VAL A 289 8.16 -13.11 3.59
CA VAL A 289 7.56 -11.96 4.30
C VAL A 289 7.44 -12.27 5.79
N VAL A 290 6.95 -13.48 6.12
CA VAL A 290 6.67 -13.89 7.51
C VAL A 290 7.07 -15.34 7.78
N TRP A 291 7.39 -15.64 9.04
CA TRP A 291 7.48 -16.99 9.56
C TRP A 291 6.35 -17.30 10.55
N HIS A 292 5.78 -18.50 10.44
CA HIS A 292 4.83 -19.04 11.41
C HIS A 292 5.59 -19.62 12.61
N ILE A 293 5.03 -19.41 13.80
CA ILE A 293 5.50 -20.01 15.05
C ILE A 293 4.57 -21.15 15.43
N ALA A 294 5.08 -22.12 16.18
CA ALA A 294 4.26 -23.18 16.74
C ALA A 294 3.17 -22.60 17.66
N GLN A 295 2.00 -23.24 17.66
CA GLN A 295 0.82 -22.77 18.40
C GLN A 295 0.75 -23.35 19.82
N ASP A 296 1.87 -23.81 20.36
CA ASP A 296 1.98 -24.30 21.74
C ASP A 296 2.10 -23.15 22.75
N THR A 297 1.78 -23.43 24.01
CA THR A 297 1.78 -22.44 25.10
C THR A 297 3.15 -21.78 25.32
N GLY A 298 4.25 -22.51 25.08
CA GLY A 298 5.61 -21.98 25.21
C GLY A 298 5.92 -20.95 24.13
N SER A 299 5.76 -21.32 22.86
CA SER A 299 6.00 -20.43 21.72
C SER A 299 5.12 -19.18 21.75
N LEU A 300 3.83 -19.34 22.07
CA LEU A 300 2.90 -18.22 22.21
C LEU A 300 3.25 -17.31 23.41
N GLY A 301 3.72 -17.88 24.52
CA GLY A 301 4.17 -17.13 25.69
C GLY A 301 5.42 -16.28 25.40
N VAL A 302 6.40 -16.83 24.67
CA VAL A 302 7.59 -16.08 24.22
C VAL A 302 7.19 -14.97 23.26
N ALA A 303 6.30 -15.24 22.29
CA ALA A 303 5.82 -14.23 21.36
C ALA A 303 5.10 -13.09 22.09
N GLN A 304 4.19 -13.41 23.02
CA GLN A 304 3.49 -12.40 23.83
C GLN A 304 4.45 -11.52 24.65
N ALA A 305 5.54 -12.09 25.19
CA ALA A 305 6.53 -11.35 25.96
C ALA A 305 7.47 -10.47 25.10
N ALA A 306 7.68 -10.83 23.83
CA ALA A 306 8.55 -10.12 22.90
C ALA A 306 7.81 -9.14 21.95
N ALA A 307 6.47 -9.14 21.95
CA ALA A 307 5.65 -8.23 21.17
C ALA A 307 5.64 -6.81 21.76
N ASP A 308 6.28 -5.87 21.06
CA ASP A 308 6.41 -4.46 21.45
C ASP A 308 5.65 -3.49 20.53
N GLY A 309 5.11 -3.99 19.41
CA GLY A 309 4.43 -3.20 18.38
C GLY A 309 5.36 -2.46 17.42
N MET A 310 6.68 -2.70 17.47
CA MET A 310 7.64 -2.07 16.56
C MET A 310 7.74 -2.84 15.24
N PRO A 311 7.59 -2.17 14.08
CA PRO A 311 7.59 -2.85 12.79
C PRO A 311 8.99 -3.19 12.25
N GLU A 312 10.02 -2.55 12.79
CA GLU A 312 11.40 -2.79 12.36
C GLU A 312 11.92 -4.11 12.98
N PRO A 313 12.48 -5.04 12.18
CA PRO A 313 12.97 -6.32 12.70
C PRO A 313 14.23 -6.09 13.53
N HIS A 314 14.21 -6.50 14.80
CA HIS A 314 15.27 -6.16 15.76
C HIS A 314 15.61 -7.30 16.74
N TRP A 315 14.75 -8.32 16.87
CA TRP A 315 15.09 -9.54 17.61
C TRP A 315 15.90 -10.48 16.71
N PRO A 316 17.11 -10.92 17.09
CA PRO A 316 17.77 -12.02 16.39
C PRO A 316 16.96 -13.30 16.58
N LEU A 317 16.68 -14.06 15.53
CA LEU A 317 15.87 -15.30 15.61
C LEU A 317 16.36 -16.23 16.74
N ALA A 318 17.67 -16.45 16.85
CA ALA A 318 18.27 -17.29 17.88
C ALA A 318 18.03 -16.81 19.32
N GLN A 319 17.59 -15.56 19.55
CA GLN A 319 17.17 -15.11 20.88
C GLN A 319 15.78 -15.67 21.24
N LEU A 320 14.83 -15.62 20.29
CA LEU A 320 13.48 -16.17 20.51
C LEU A 320 13.53 -17.69 20.63
N LEU A 321 14.33 -18.36 19.79
CA LEU A 321 14.54 -19.82 19.88
C LEU A 321 15.14 -20.23 21.25
N ARG A 322 16.15 -19.49 21.75
CA ARG A 322 16.73 -19.74 23.09
C ARG A 322 15.77 -19.45 24.24
N ALA A 323 14.75 -18.61 24.03
CA ALA A 323 13.69 -18.38 25.00
C ALA A 323 12.61 -19.48 24.99
N GLY A 324 12.69 -20.44 24.06
CA GLY A 324 11.76 -21.58 23.96
C GLY A 324 10.73 -21.47 22.84
N MET A 325 10.82 -20.47 21.95
CA MET A 325 9.96 -20.41 20.76
C MET A 325 10.34 -21.50 19.75
N MET A 326 9.35 -22.18 19.20
CA MET A 326 9.50 -23.08 18.06
C MET A 326 8.88 -22.46 16.79
N LEU A 327 9.49 -22.71 15.64
CA LEU A 327 8.89 -22.35 14.34
C LEU A 327 8.02 -23.48 13.80
N ASP A 328 6.93 -23.12 13.15
CA ASP A 328 6.10 -24.03 12.34
C ASP A 328 6.27 -23.66 10.87
N GLN A 329 7.50 -23.80 10.38
CA GLN A 329 7.87 -23.47 9.00
C GLN A 329 8.77 -24.56 8.39
N PRO A 330 8.31 -25.30 7.38
CA PRO A 330 9.08 -26.35 6.75
C PRO A 330 10.23 -25.78 5.91
N GLY A 331 11.37 -26.49 5.88
CA GLY A 331 12.50 -26.18 5.00
C GLY A 331 13.43 -25.06 5.47
N ILE A 332 13.26 -24.51 6.68
CA ILE A 332 14.18 -23.52 7.26
C ILE A 332 15.40 -24.22 7.88
N ASP A 333 16.60 -23.83 7.46
CA ASP A 333 17.83 -24.09 8.23
C ASP A 333 17.92 -23.08 9.38
N MET A 334 17.50 -23.51 10.58
CA MET A 334 17.53 -22.69 11.79
C MET A 334 18.94 -22.27 12.22
N THR A 335 20.00 -22.96 11.75
CA THR A 335 21.39 -22.59 12.04
C THR A 335 21.84 -21.45 11.15
N ALA A 336 21.53 -21.52 9.85
CA ALA A 336 21.81 -20.45 8.90
C ALA A 336 21.00 -19.17 9.21
N GLU A 337 19.72 -19.32 9.58
CA GLU A 337 18.83 -18.20 9.90
C GLU A 337 18.97 -17.69 11.35
N ALA A 338 19.85 -18.26 12.17
CA ALA A 338 20.00 -17.92 13.58
C ALA A 338 20.23 -16.42 13.85
N GLY A 339 20.95 -15.74 12.96
CA GLY A 339 21.23 -14.30 13.04
C GLY A 339 20.18 -13.39 12.42
N THR A 340 19.16 -13.94 11.74
CA THR A 340 18.18 -13.15 10.98
C THR A 340 17.34 -12.29 11.92
N PRO A 341 17.26 -10.96 11.70
CA PRO A 341 16.44 -10.08 12.52
C PRO A 341 14.96 -10.26 12.17
N VAL A 342 14.13 -10.35 13.21
CA VAL A 342 12.67 -10.49 13.12
C VAL A 342 11.98 -9.50 14.06
N THR A 343 10.71 -9.19 13.79
CA THR A 343 9.78 -8.57 14.75
C THR A 343 8.64 -9.54 15.07
N VAL A 344 8.02 -9.40 16.25
CA VAL A 344 6.82 -10.19 16.60
C VAL A 344 5.57 -9.42 16.20
N ILE A 345 4.78 -10.02 15.31
CA ILE A 345 3.52 -9.47 14.81
C ILE A 345 2.40 -9.86 15.79
N ASP A 346 1.74 -8.88 16.43
CA ASP A 346 0.53 -9.09 17.22
C ASP A 346 -0.75 -8.90 16.39
N LEU A 347 -1.65 -9.88 16.43
CA LEU A 347 -2.92 -9.86 15.68
C LEU A 347 -4.12 -10.07 16.62
N PRO A 348 -4.38 -9.14 17.56
CA PRO A 348 -5.47 -9.28 18.53
C PRO A 348 -6.85 -9.28 17.86
N THR A 349 -7.76 -10.04 18.46
CA THR A 349 -9.19 -10.01 18.17
C THR A 349 -9.95 -10.09 19.50
N PRO A 350 -10.95 -9.22 19.77
CA PRO A 350 -11.68 -9.24 21.04
C PRO A 350 -12.31 -10.61 21.32
N ALA A 351 -12.24 -11.06 22.58
CA ALA A 351 -12.71 -12.37 23.04
C ALA A 351 -12.13 -13.58 22.28
N GLN A 352 -10.92 -13.45 21.71
CA GLN A 352 -10.16 -14.52 21.06
C GLN A 352 -8.68 -14.44 21.49
N PRO A 353 -7.93 -15.57 21.47
CA PRO A 353 -6.48 -15.52 21.61
C PRO A 353 -5.85 -14.64 20.53
N THR A 354 -4.85 -13.83 20.89
CA THR A 354 -4.02 -13.09 19.93
C THR A 354 -3.26 -14.07 19.06
N GLN A 355 -3.31 -13.89 17.74
CA GLN A 355 -2.45 -14.64 16.82
C GLN A 355 -1.09 -13.96 16.75
N TYR A 356 -0.02 -14.76 16.71
CA TYR A 356 1.36 -14.28 16.65
C TYR A 356 2.10 -14.92 15.48
N MET A 357 2.98 -14.13 14.86
CA MET A 357 3.85 -14.51 13.74
C MET A 357 5.16 -13.73 13.83
N LEU A 358 6.21 -14.17 13.12
CA LEU A 358 7.43 -13.38 12.97
C LEU A 358 7.42 -12.64 11.64
N GLY A 359 7.63 -11.33 11.67
CA GLY A 359 7.83 -10.49 10.50
C GLY A 359 9.31 -10.35 10.19
N LEU A 360 9.68 -10.55 8.92
CA LEU A 360 11.04 -10.33 8.41
C LEU A 360 11.14 -8.93 7.78
N GLN A 361 12.32 -8.61 7.22
CA GLN A 361 12.56 -7.40 6.44
C GLN A 361 11.46 -7.13 5.41
N ASN A 362 11.03 -8.13 4.63
CA ASN A 362 9.95 -7.95 3.65
C ASN A 362 8.59 -7.60 4.27
N PHE A 363 8.28 -8.04 5.51
CA PHE A 363 7.09 -7.55 6.22
C PHE A 363 7.25 -6.10 6.65
N TYR A 364 8.43 -5.72 7.17
CA TYR A 364 8.73 -4.34 7.52
C TYR A 364 8.59 -3.41 6.31
N VAL A 365 9.10 -3.80 5.14
CA VAL A 365 8.94 -3.05 3.88
C VAL A 365 7.47 -2.81 3.53
N LEU A 366 6.58 -3.78 3.74
CA LEU A 366 5.13 -3.56 3.57
C LEU A 366 4.55 -2.55 4.60
N THR A 367 5.08 -2.53 5.82
CA THR A 367 4.68 -1.49 6.80
C THR A 367 5.24 -0.09 6.50
N ARG A 368 6.23 0.04 5.61
CA ARG A 368 6.68 1.36 5.12
C ARG A 368 5.59 2.03 4.29
N TYR A 369 4.86 1.24 3.50
CA TYR A 369 3.74 1.68 2.67
C TYR A 369 2.58 2.19 3.53
N ASN A 370 2.23 1.45 4.58
CA ASN A 370 1.29 1.89 5.61
C ASN A 370 1.66 1.23 6.96
N ARG A 371 1.91 2.05 7.99
CA ARG A 371 2.50 1.65 9.28
C ARG A 371 1.51 0.88 10.17
N SER A 372 1.14 -0.33 9.74
CA SER A 372 0.17 -1.20 10.39
C SER A 372 0.45 -2.67 10.09
N PHE A 373 0.55 -3.50 11.13
CA PHE A 373 0.68 -4.95 11.00
C PHE A 373 -0.50 -5.58 10.25
N PHE A 374 -1.70 -5.07 10.52
CA PHE A 374 -2.93 -5.57 9.90
C PHE A 374 -2.92 -5.27 8.40
N TYR A 375 -2.44 -4.09 8.02
CA TYR A 375 -2.28 -3.71 6.62
C TYR A 375 -1.29 -4.65 5.91
N ALA A 376 -0.06 -4.74 6.43
CA ALA A 376 1.02 -5.50 5.80
C ALA A 376 0.64 -6.99 5.64
N LEU A 377 -0.01 -7.58 6.65
CA LEU A 377 -0.47 -8.96 6.57
C LEU A 377 -1.68 -9.12 5.64
N ALA A 378 -2.62 -8.16 5.59
CA ALA A 378 -3.75 -8.22 4.66
C ALA A 378 -3.32 -8.09 3.20
N VAL A 379 -2.34 -7.22 2.91
CA VAL A 379 -1.67 -7.13 1.59
C VAL A 379 -1.05 -8.47 1.21
N TYR A 380 -0.22 -9.03 2.09
CA TYR A 380 0.45 -10.31 1.85
C TYR A 380 -0.55 -11.44 1.60
N GLU A 381 -1.52 -11.64 2.52
CA GLU A 381 -2.47 -12.73 2.35
C GLU A 381 -3.45 -12.53 1.16
N LEU A 382 -3.76 -11.30 0.76
CA LEU A 382 -4.55 -11.05 -0.47
C LEU A 382 -3.74 -11.49 -1.69
N GLY A 383 -2.47 -11.08 -1.77
CA GLY A 383 -1.52 -11.50 -2.80
C GLY A 383 -1.45 -13.02 -2.93
N GLN A 384 -1.21 -13.71 -1.80
CA GLN A 384 -1.14 -15.18 -1.78
C GLN A 384 -2.43 -15.85 -2.28
N ARG A 385 -3.61 -15.34 -1.93
CA ARG A 385 -4.89 -15.89 -2.41
C ARG A 385 -5.13 -15.66 -3.90
N VAL A 386 -4.79 -14.47 -4.40
CA VAL A 386 -4.90 -14.20 -5.84
C VAL A 386 -3.94 -15.10 -6.62
N LYS A 387 -2.69 -15.25 -6.14
CA LYS A 387 -1.72 -16.17 -6.74
C LYS A 387 -2.22 -17.61 -6.77
N ALA A 388 -2.70 -18.15 -5.65
CA ALA A 388 -3.25 -19.51 -5.59
C ALA A 388 -4.36 -19.73 -6.64
N ARG A 389 -5.28 -18.76 -6.78
CA ARG A 389 -6.34 -18.80 -7.80
C ARG A 389 -5.82 -18.74 -9.24
N VAL A 390 -4.81 -17.92 -9.52
CA VAL A 390 -4.15 -17.84 -10.84
C VAL A 390 -3.41 -19.14 -11.17
N ASP A 391 -2.74 -19.75 -10.19
CA ASP A 391 -2.03 -21.02 -10.34
C ASP A 391 -3.01 -22.18 -10.57
N GLU A 392 -4.12 -22.25 -9.81
CA GLU A 392 -5.22 -23.22 -10.00
C GLU A 392 -5.85 -23.12 -11.40
N GLU A 393 -6.14 -21.90 -11.87
CA GLU A 393 -6.69 -21.67 -13.22
C GLU A 393 -5.67 -22.06 -14.31
N THR A 394 -4.38 -21.80 -14.09
CA THR A 394 -3.31 -22.19 -15.02
C THR A 394 -3.13 -23.70 -15.08
N ALA A 395 -3.20 -24.40 -13.94
CA ALA A 395 -3.12 -25.86 -13.88
C ALA A 395 -4.33 -26.54 -14.53
N SER A 396 -5.54 -25.98 -14.34
CA SER A 396 -6.78 -26.46 -14.96
C SER A 396 -6.82 -26.21 -16.49
N ALA A 397 -6.17 -25.15 -16.98
CA ALA A 397 -6.09 -24.83 -18.40
C ALA A 397 -4.99 -25.58 -19.17
N ALA A 398 -4.11 -26.33 -18.49
CA ALA A 398 -3.12 -27.16 -19.15
C ALA A 398 -3.82 -28.33 -19.87
N PRO A 399 -3.53 -28.60 -21.15
CA PRO A 399 -4.20 -29.68 -21.87
C PRO A 399 -3.86 -31.03 -21.25
N THR A 400 -4.87 -31.71 -20.72
CA THR A 400 -4.75 -33.10 -20.26
C THR A 400 -4.28 -33.95 -21.43
N SER A 401 -3.02 -34.36 -21.42
CA SER A 401 -2.48 -35.33 -22.36
C SER A 401 -2.98 -36.72 -21.95
N THR A 402 -4.26 -36.97 -22.24
CA THR A 402 -4.89 -38.28 -22.08
C THR A 402 -4.17 -39.24 -23.04
N GLN A 403 -3.14 -39.92 -22.53
CA GLN A 403 -2.61 -41.11 -23.17
C GLN A 403 -3.72 -42.16 -23.14
N THR A 404 -4.51 -42.21 -24.21
CA THR A 404 -5.39 -43.35 -24.48
C THR A 404 -4.52 -44.60 -24.48
N PRO A 405 -4.77 -45.60 -23.61
CA PRO A 405 -4.03 -46.84 -23.67
C PRO A 405 -4.28 -47.48 -25.03
N ILE A 406 -3.23 -47.67 -25.83
CA ILE A 406 -3.34 -48.44 -27.07
C ILE A 406 -3.67 -49.87 -26.65
N ALA A 407 -4.91 -50.29 -26.83
CA ALA A 407 -5.35 -51.64 -26.57
C ALA A 407 -4.55 -52.59 -27.48
N ALA A 408 -3.85 -53.56 -26.88
CA ALA A 408 -3.12 -54.57 -27.62
C ALA A 408 -4.12 -55.42 -28.44
N PRO A 409 -3.88 -55.65 -29.75
CA PRO A 409 -4.76 -56.49 -30.55
C PRO A 409 -4.59 -57.96 -30.17
N ALA A 410 -5.70 -58.67 -29.99
CA ALA A 410 -5.71 -60.12 -29.83
C ALA A 410 -5.34 -60.81 -31.16
N PRO A 411 -4.72 -62.01 -31.13
CA PRO A 411 -4.16 -62.62 -32.33
C PRO A 411 -5.22 -63.30 -33.20
N MET A 412 -5.15 -63.07 -34.51
CA MET A 412 -5.80 -63.92 -35.51
C MET A 412 -4.81 -64.32 -36.62
N GLN A 413 -5.15 -65.42 -37.29
CA GLN A 413 -4.18 -66.35 -37.87
C GLN A 413 -3.73 -66.00 -39.30
N ALA A 414 -2.63 -66.65 -39.70
CA ALA A 414 -1.87 -66.38 -40.92
C ALA A 414 -2.63 -66.57 -42.24
N VAL A 415 -2.34 -65.69 -43.21
CA VAL A 415 -2.19 -66.03 -44.64
C VAL A 415 -1.00 -65.24 -45.21
N VAL A 416 -0.24 -65.87 -46.10
CA VAL A 416 1.00 -65.42 -46.77
C VAL A 416 0.92 -65.96 -48.23
N PRO A 417 1.57 -65.39 -49.27
CA PRO A 417 2.00 -64.02 -49.56
C PRO A 417 1.45 -63.48 -50.92
N ASN A 418 1.76 -62.23 -51.29
CA ASN A 418 2.42 -61.95 -52.58
C ASN A 418 3.06 -60.54 -52.68
N GLN A 419 4.20 -60.46 -53.37
CA GLN A 419 4.87 -59.22 -53.84
C GLN A 419 4.51 -58.98 -55.34
N PRO A 420 5.10 -58.03 -56.11
CA PRO A 420 5.95 -56.85 -55.77
C PRO A 420 5.49 -55.49 -56.39
N THR A 421 6.23 -54.43 -56.00
CA THR A 421 6.66 -53.14 -56.64
C THR A 421 6.40 -52.85 -58.16
N PRO A 422 6.71 -51.65 -58.76
CA PRO A 422 7.36 -50.41 -58.25
C PRO A 422 6.87 -48.99 -58.75
N ALA A 423 7.46 -47.94 -58.15
CA ALA A 423 7.99 -46.66 -58.69
C ALA A 423 7.20 -45.68 -59.61
N ALA A 424 7.23 -44.39 -59.23
CA ALA A 424 7.64 -43.19 -60.03
C ALA A 424 7.45 -41.92 -59.16
N ALA A 425 8.50 -41.17 -58.76
CA ALA A 425 9.27 -40.16 -59.50
C ALA A 425 8.63 -38.73 -59.51
N ALA A 426 9.40 -37.74 -59.04
CA ALA A 426 9.14 -36.28 -59.08
C ALA A 426 9.57 -35.68 -60.47
N PRO A 427 9.70 -34.34 -60.73
CA PRO A 427 9.67 -33.14 -59.85
C PRO A 427 9.10 -31.82 -60.49
N ALA A 428 9.42 -30.68 -59.83
CA ALA A 428 9.65 -29.31 -60.38
C ALA A 428 8.50 -28.27 -60.46
N ALA A 429 8.92 -26.99 -60.41
CA ALA A 429 8.13 -25.73 -60.33
C ALA A 429 8.34 -24.88 -61.63
N PRO A 430 8.26 -23.51 -61.73
CA PRO A 430 7.66 -22.44 -60.89
C PRO A 430 6.92 -21.28 -61.66
N HIS A 431 6.31 -20.30 -60.92
CA HIS A 431 6.10 -18.86 -61.30
C HIS A 431 5.17 -18.45 -62.50
N PRO A 432 4.83 -17.15 -62.75
CA PRO A 432 4.64 -15.94 -61.89
C PRO A 432 3.38 -15.05 -62.23
N ALA A 433 3.28 -13.86 -61.58
CA ALA A 433 2.58 -12.61 -62.02
C ALA A 433 1.03 -12.56 -61.89
N GLN A 434 0.32 -11.41 -61.78
CA GLN A 434 0.65 -9.98 -61.99
C GLN A 434 -0.43 -9.04 -61.34
N THR A 435 -0.06 -7.84 -60.82
CA THR A 435 -0.83 -6.53 -60.78
C THR A 435 -2.30 -6.44 -60.27
N LEU A 436 -2.88 -5.32 -59.75
CA LEU A 436 -2.62 -3.86 -59.81
C LEU A 436 -3.39 -3.09 -58.67
N GLN A 437 -2.97 -1.84 -58.41
CA GLN A 437 -3.74 -0.69 -57.84
C GLN A 437 -4.02 -0.53 -56.32
N SER A 438 -4.06 0.75 -55.92
CA SER A 438 -4.24 1.37 -54.58
C SER A 438 -4.74 2.82 -54.81
N PRO A 439 -4.89 3.69 -53.79
CA PRO A 439 -5.84 3.66 -52.68
C PRO A 439 -6.76 4.92 -52.66
N SER A 440 -7.80 4.93 -51.81
CA SER A 440 -8.66 6.13 -51.61
C SER A 440 -8.43 6.80 -50.25
N GLN A 441 -8.34 8.13 -50.25
CA GLN A 441 -8.10 8.99 -49.07
C GLN A 441 -9.38 9.36 -48.28
N PRO A 442 -9.27 9.86 -47.04
CA PRO A 442 -10.39 10.18 -46.15
C PRO A 442 -10.91 11.65 -46.32
N PRO A 443 -12.14 11.95 -45.84
CA PRO A 443 -12.68 13.31 -45.85
C PRO A 443 -12.20 14.18 -44.66
N GLN A 444 -12.12 15.50 -44.89
CA GLN A 444 -11.81 16.55 -43.90
C GLN A 444 -13.00 17.54 -43.75
N PRO A 445 -12.99 18.44 -42.73
CA PRO A 445 -14.23 18.98 -42.14
C PRO A 445 -14.78 20.28 -42.77
N GLN A 446 -16.00 20.67 -42.34
CA GLN A 446 -16.64 21.96 -42.65
C GLN A 446 -16.82 22.84 -41.39
N PRO A 447 -17.01 24.18 -41.53
CA PRO A 447 -16.76 25.16 -40.47
C PRO A 447 -18.00 25.65 -39.67
N GLN A 448 -17.73 26.55 -38.71
CA GLN A 448 -18.52 26.99 -37.55
C GLN A 448 -19.71 27.93 -37.82
N GLN A 449 -20.69 27.96 -36.88
CA GLN A 449 -21.41 29.18 -36.43
C GLN A 449 -21.80 29.09 -34.93
N PRO A 450 -21.80 30.20 -34.16
CA PRO A 450 -22.21 30.27 -32.74
C PRO A 450 -23.54 31.08 -32.54
N PRO A 451 -23.94 31.48 -31.31
CA PRO A 451 -24.67 30.69 -30.32
C PRO A 451 -26.09 31.24 -30.02
N GLN A 452 -26.93 30.50 -29.29
CA GLN A 452 -28.14 31.05 -28.63
C GLN A 452 -28.33 30.52 -27.20
N GLN A 453 -28.64 31.43 -26.27
CA GLN A 453 -29.14 31.15 -24.92
C GLN A 453 -30.67 30.94 -24.95
N PRO A 454 -31.23 30.28 -23.92
CA PRO A 454 -32.45 30.81 -23.33
C PRO A 454 -32.47 30.79 -21.79
N GLN A 455 -32.87 31.95 -21.24
CA GLN A 455 -33.60 32.25 -19.99
C GLN A 455 -33.42 31.33 -18.77
#